data_AF-A0A7V9A7N8-F1
#
_entry.id   AF-A0A7V9A7N8-F1
#
_cell.length_a   1.000
_cell.length_b   1.000
_cell.length_c   1.000
_cell.angle_alpha   90.00
_cell.angle_beta   90.00
_cell.angle_gamma   90.00
#
_symmetry.space_group_name_H-M   'P 1'
#
loop_
_entity.id
_entity.type
_entity.pdbx_description
1 polymer ?
#
loop_
_entity_poly.entity_id
_entity_poly.type
_entity_poly.pdbx_seq_one_letter_code
_entity_poly.pdbx_strand_id
1 'polypeptide(L)'
;MPRPTLFTPKKPRQTASSHRNRRRLSRHLQSLEDRRMMAGDVATAELMPLESEFVETSTLDPVVETEWTLDPIVDLEATSGESLETILTVSGEVETEALIFSASIVSTIEQQLDAQYDLVESDDYHTNCLGNNERWIRSANGGWFYVMPSGEFYQWQGSFGNSTLLADFDSTHYDDPDLIAEPETIDASVHVEGDVLVITPDVDYTGSFQVEIGATDGTHNASQTVMVAVAESLPEIDPPEDPTANEPLPVLMVIANQDFYYQEYGDTRQSLEAAGLEVVVAATTTEVASPHWNSGQGADGGLVTPDLALMEAEAENYSAIVFIGGWGSSSYQYGFEGTYNQNAYNSTEALKVAVNDLINDFVAQDKYVAAICHGVSVLAYARVDGVSLLEGKTVSAWAGAAPNSDQPINSTRQNIELNGGTMVQSGAVGDPTTVEDDVIVDGRIITAENYDSAAMFGSVIGQLVSEPDYVDAVFAEWD
;
A
#
# COMPACT_ATOMS: atom_id res chain seq x y z
N MET A 1 -8.81 43.25 -44.48
CA MET A 1 -7.73 42.69 -45.34
C MET A 1 -6.39 43.27 -44.89
N PRO A 2 -5.26 42.57 -44.97
CA PRO A 2 -4.99 41.14 -44.76
C PRO A 2 -3.75 40.89 -43.82
N ARG A 3 -3.45 39.60 -43.60
CA ARG A 3 -2.34 38.98 -42.84
C ARG A 3 -0.92 39.39 -43.29
N PRO A 4 0.13 39.00 -42.53
CA PRO A 4 0.83 37.76 -42.90
C PRO A 4 1.18 36.82 -41.72
N THR A 5 1.18 35.53 -42.06
CA THR A 5 1.68 34.32 -41.38
C THR A 5 3.21 34.22 -41.32
N LEU A 6 3.77 33.46 -40.37
CA LEU A 6 4.55 32.22 -40.62
C LEU A 6 5.43 31.74 -39.42
N PHE A 7 5.46 30.41 -39.22
CA PHE A 7 6.46 29.53 -38.56
C PHE A 7 6.55 29.34 -37.02
N THR A 8 6.10 28.15 -36.57
CA THR A 8 6.58 27.30 -35.43
C THR A 8 8.01 26.75 -35.69
N PRO A 9 8.81 26.14 -34.75
CA PRO A 9 8.41 25.15 -33.71
C PRO A 9 9.27 24.96 -32.40
N LYS A 10 8.76 24.05 -31.54
CA LYS A 10 9.31 23.25 -30.40
C LYS A 10 10.84 23.14 -30.16
N LYS A 11 11.25 23.00 -28.87
CA LYS A 11 11.91 21.83 -28.17
C LYS A 11 12.65 22.29 -26.87
N PRO A 12 13.08 21.40 -25.93
CA PRO A 12 13.18 19.93 -26.00
C PRO A 12 12.62 19.12 -24.80
N ARG A 13 12.23 17.88 -25.09
CA ARG A 13 12.23 16.73 -24.16
C ARG A 13 13.49 15.92 -24.50
N GLN A 14 14.39 15.71 -23.54
CA GLN A 14 15.54 14.76 -23.58
C GLN A 14 15.05 13.46 -22.93
N THR A 15 14.91 12.35 -23.66
CA THR A 15 15.89 11.26 -23.94
C THR A 15 16.26 10.44 -22.70
N ALA A 16 15.51 9.38 -22.44
CA ALA A 16 16.04 8.15 -21.84
C ALA A 16 16.58 7.24 -22.95
N SER A 17 17.66 6.54 -22.65
CA SER A 17 18.56 5.88 -23.58
C SER A 17 18.71 4.41 -23.22
N SER A 18 18.05 3.52 -23.95
CA SER A 18 18.68 2.29 -24.44
C SER A 18 18.18 2.06 -25.88
N HIS A 19 19.09 2.16 -26.85
CA HIS A 19 18.78 2.05 -28.27
C HIS A 19 18.90 0.59 -28.71
N ARG A 20 17.81 -0.17 -28.68
CA ARG A 20 17.59 -1.22 -29.69
C ARG A 20 16.93 -0.54 -30.89
N ASN A 21 17.64 -0.53 -32.03
CA ASN A 21 17.11 0.01 -33.28
C ASN A 21 15.85 -0.79 -33.65
N ARG A 22 14.65 -0.17 -33.58
CA ARG A 22 13.39 -0.76 -34.04
C ARG A 22 13.53 -1.28 -35.47
N ARG A 23 13.35 -2.58 -35.67
CA ARG A 23 13.62 -3.28 -36.95
C ARG A 23 12.33 -3.44 -37.75
N ARG A 24 11.75 -2.32 -38.18
CA ARG A 24 10.48 -2.32 -38.92
C ARG A 24 10.68 -2.50 -40.43
N LEU A 25 9.93 -3.42 -41.04
CA LEU A 25 9.86 -3.58 -42.50
C LEU A 25 9.01 -2.47 -43.17
N SER A 26 9.38 -2.06 -44.40
CA SER A 26 8.66 -1.01 -45.14
C SER A 26 7.66 -1.59 -46.16
N ARG A 27 6.55 -0.88 -46.42
CA ARG A 27 5.46 -1.32 -47.33
C ARG A 27 5.86 -1.79 -48.73
N HIS A 28 6.96 -1.26 -49.29
CA HIS A 28 7.41 -1.68 -50.62
C HIS A 28 8.12 -3.04 -50.59
N LEU A 29 8.83 -3.33 -49.50
CA LEU A 29 9.47 -4.63 -49.25
C LEU A 29 8.41 -5.73 -49.04
N GLN A 30 7.33 -5.43 -48.32
CA GLN A 30 6.24 -6.39 -48.05
C GLN A 30 5.71 -7.08 -49.32
N SER A 31 5.40 -6.31 -50.39
CA SER A 31 4.87 -6.89 -51.64
C SER A 31 5.84 -7.78 -52.45
N LEU A 32 7.14 -7.58 -52.26
CA LEU A 32 8.19 -8.43 -52.84
C LEU A 32 8.44 -9.66 -51.97
N GLU A 33 8.24 -9.51 -50.67
CA GLU A 33 8.37 -10.55 -49.65
C GLU A 33 7.23 -11.58 -49.73
N ASP A 34 5.98 -11.15 -49.94
CA ASP A 34 4.84 -12.03 -50.20
C ASP A 34 5.11 -12.97 -51.40
N ARG A 35 5.81 -12.46 -52.43
CA ARG A 35 6.21 -13.25 -53.59
C ARG A 35 7.34 -14.24 -53.30
N ARG A 36 8.23 -13.92 -52.36
CA ARG A 36 9.30 -14.85 -51.91
C ARG A 36 8.75 -15.96 -51.03
N MET A 37 7.80 -15.64 -50.15
CA MET A 37 7.06 -16.63 -49.36
C MET A 37 6.38 -17.68 -50.26
N MET A 38 5.67 -17.22 -51.30
CA MET A 38 5.04 -18.07 -52.32
C MET A 38 6.03 -18.88 -53.18
N ALA A 39 7.29 -18.44 -53.27
CA ALA A 39 8.32 -19.10 -54.07
C ALA A 39 9.06 -20.20 -53.30
N GLY A 40 8.77 -20.40 -52.01
CA GLY A 40 9.37 -21.46 -51.21
C GLY A 40 10.88 -21.28 -51.02
N ASP A 41 11.33 -20.12 -50.53
CA ASP A 41 12.70 -19.96 -50.06
C ASP A 41 12.94 -20.92 -48.88
N VAL A 42 13.41 -22.12 -49.21
CA VAL A 42 13.94 -23.09 -48.26
C VAL A 42 15.26 -22.51 -47.74
N ALA A 43 15.25 -22.00 -46.51
CA ALA A 43 16.47 -21.63 -45.84
C ALA A 43 17.30 -22.91 -45.61
N THR A 44 18.30 -23.14 -46.47
CA THR A 44 19.33 -24.14 -46.23
C THR A 44 20.29 -23.62 -45.17
N ALA A 45 20.00 -23.93 -43.92
CA ALA A 45 21.00 -24.05 -42.88
C ALA A 45 20.68 -25.36 -42.13
N GLU A 46 21.50 -26.39 -42.35
CA GLU A 46 21.49 -27.59 -41.51
C GLU A 46 21.73 -27.15 -40.06
N LEU A 47 20.68 -27.19 -39.25
CA LEU A 47 20.79 -27.08 -37.79
C LEU A 47 20.56 -28.46 -37.21
N MET A 48 21.55 -28.89 -36.43
CA MET A 48 21.64 -30.20 -35.81
C MET A 48 20.43 -30.48 -34.91
N PRO A 49 19.99 -31.74 -34.79
CA PRO A 49 19.04 -32.10 -33.76
C PRO A 49 19.67 -31.80 -32.39
N LEU A 50 18.84 -31.35 -31.45
CA LEU A 50 19.18 -31.36 -30.02
C LEU A 50 19.45 -32.82 -29.61
N GLU A 51 20.70 -33.26 -29.73
CA GLU A 51 21.17 -34.49 -29.10
C GLU A 51 21.30 -34.20 -27.61
N SER A 52 20.48 -34.89 -26.81
CA SER A 52 20.70 -35.05 -25.39
C SER A 52 22.06 -35.73 -25.20
N GLU A 53 23.09 -34.98 -24.81
CA GLU A 53 24.34 -35.56 -24.33
C GLU A 53 24.07 -36.29 -23.01
N PHE A 54 23.73 -37.58 -23.09
CA PHE A 54 23.91 -38.50 -21.98
C PHE A 54 25.40 -38.72 -21.78
N VAL A 55 25.98 -38.06 -20.79
CA VAL A 55 27.29 -38.40 -20.26
C VAL A 55 27.14 -39.67 -19.43
N GLU A 56 27.55 -40.82 -19.97
CA GLU A 56 27.90 -41.98 -19.16
C GLU A 56 29.22 -41.69 -18.44
N THR A 57 29.18 -41.51 -17.13
CA THR A 57 30.35 -41.71 -16.25
C THR A 57 30.11 -42.89 -15.33
N SER A 58 30.76 -43.99 -15.72
CA SER A 58 31.48 -44.96 -14.87
C SER A 58 31.13 -45.01 -13.38
N THR A 59 30.72 -46.22 -13.00
CA THR A 59 30.62 -46.80 -11.65
C THR A 59 31.73 -46.39 -10.67
N LEU A 60 31.34 -45.82 -9.54
CA LEU A 60 32.03 -45.89 -8.25
C LEU A 60 31.03 -46.33 -7.17
N ASP A 61 31.51 -47.17 -6.25
CA ASP A 61 30.84 -47.83 -5.13
C ASP A 61 30.06 -46.87 -4.19
N PRO A 62 29.10 -47.37 -3.36
CA PRO A 62 27.92 -46.62 -2.95
C PRO A 62 28.31 -45.43 -2.06
N VAL A 63 28.10 -44.24 -2.60
CA VAL A 63 28.11 -43.00 -1.83
C VAL A 63 26.93 -43.08 -0.87
N VAL A 64 27.17 -42.76 0.40
CA VAL A 64 26.13 -42.59 1.41
C VAL A 64 25.15 -41.56 0.86
N GLU A 65 23.93 -41.98 0.52
CA GLU A 65 22.87 -41.06 0.10
C GLU A 65 22.57 -40.12 1.27
N THR A 66 23.16 -38.93 1.23
CA THR A 66 22.74 -37.80 2.05
C THR A 66 21.42 -37.31 1.46
N GLU A 67 20.31 -37.84 1.97
CA GLU A 67 18.97 -37.35 1.64
C GLU A 67 18.80 -35.96 2.28
N TRP A 68 19.18 -34.93 1.54
CA TRP A 68 18.76 -33.57 1.82
C TRP A 68 17.83 -33.07 0.72
N THR A 69 16.92 -32.18 1.08
CA THR A 69 15.98 -31.52 0.17
C THR A 69 16.10 -30.02 0.32
N LEU A 70 16.01 -29.31 -0.80
CA LEU A 70 15.81 -27.86 -0.76
C LEU A 70 14.42 -27.58 -0.19
N ASP A 71 14.35 -26.76 0.85
CA ASP A 71 13.07 -26.42 1.48
C ASP A 71 12.22 -25.58 0.51
N PRO A 72 10.90 -25.80 0.48
CA PRO A 72 10.02 -25.12 -0.48
C PRO A 72 10.02 -23.61 -0.26
N ILE A 73 10.17 -22.87 -1.36
CA ILE A 73 10.08 -21.41 -1.39
C ILE A 73 8.73 -21.05 -2.01
N VAL A 74 7.95 -20.24 -1.31
CA VAL A 74 6.68 -19.71 -1.82
C VAL A 74 6.95 -18.58 -2.81
N ASP A 75 5.95 -18.24 -3.62
CA ASP A 75 6.02 -17.10 -4.53
C ASP A 75 6.45 -15.82 -3.79
N LEU A 76 7.30 -15.04 -4.45
CA LEU A 76 7.99 -13.88 -3.89
C LEU A 76 7.38 -12.60 -4.44
N GLU A 77 7.23 -11.60 -3.57
CA GLU A 77 6.79 -10.26 -3.92
C GLU A 77 8.00 -9.32 -3.81
N ALA A 78 8.35 -8.65 -4.91
CA ALA A 78 9.42 -7.68 -4.99
C ALA A 78 8.89 -6.31 -5.42
N THR A 79 9.67 -5.27 -5.15
CA THR A 79 9.37 -3.89 -5.53
C THR A 79 10.35 -3.44 -6.60
N SER A 80 9.88 -2.74 -7.64
CA SER A 80 10.75 -2.26 -8.72
C SER A 80 11.87 -1.37 -8.17
N GLY A 81 13.11 -1.55 -8.62
CA GLY A 81 14.25 -0.75 -8.13
C GLY A 81 14.76 -1.07 -6.72
N GLU A 82 14.16 -2.02 -5.99
CA GLU A 82 14.60 -2.47 -4.66
C GLU A 82 15.16 -3.89 -4.70
N SER A 83 16.08 -4.19 -3.80
CA SER A 83 16.62 -5.55 -3.63
C SER A 83 15.77 -6.35 -2.64
N LEU A 84 15.25 -7.49 -3.06
CA LEU A 84 14.66 -8.51 -2.20
C LEU A 84 15.72 -9.54 -1.82
N GLU A 85 15.86 -9.81 -0.52
CA GLU A 85 16.75 -10.84 0.03
C GLU A 85 15.95 -11.97 0.67
N THR A 86 16.28 -13.22 0.36
CA THR A 86 15.64 -14.42 0.93
C THR A 86 16.68 -15.47 1.28
N ILE A 87 16.59 -16.03 2.49
CA ILE A 87 17.49 -17.09 2.95
C ILE A 87 17.02 -18.43 2.39
N LEU A 88 17.93 -19.16 1.76
CA LEU A 88 17.74 -20.50 1.25
C LEU A 88 18.02 -21.52 2.36
N THR A 89 17.11 -22.46 2.56
CA THR A 89 17.21 -23.48 3.62
C THR A 89 17.08 -24.88 3.05
N VAL A 90 17.67 -25.84 3.75
CA VAL A 90 17.64 -27.25 3.38
C VAL A 90 17.29 -28.11 4.60
N SER A 91 16.54 -29.17 4.34
CA SER A 91 16.22 -30.20 5.33
C SER A 91 17.00 -31.48 5.02
N GLY A 92 17.60 -32.11 6.02
CA GLY A 92 18.31 -33.40 5.88
C GLY A 92 19.63 -33.47 6.65
N GLU A 93 20.40 -34.53 6.42
CA GLU A 93 21.73 -34.69 7.01
C GLU A 93 22.80 -33.99 6.15
N VAL A 94 22.76 -32.66 6.09
CA VAL A 94 23.78 -31.83 5.42
C VAL A 94 24.05 -30.56 6.21
N GLU A 95 25.32 -30.15 6.29
CA GLU A 95 25.67 -28.81 6.82
C GLU A 95 25.49 -27.79 5.70
N THR A 96 24.75 -26.72 5.95
CA THR A 96 24.41 -25.67 4.96
C THR A 96 25.65 -25.06 4.30
N GLU A 97 26.77 -24.94 5.02
CA GLU A 97 28.04 -24.42 4.51
C GLU A 97 28.75 -25.37 3.53
N ALA A 98 28.30 -26.62 3.41
CA ALA A 98 28.79 -27.59 2.45
C ALA A 98 28.04 -27.52 1.10
N LEU A 99 26.95 -26.75 1.02
CA LEU A 99 26.15 -26.60 -0.18
C LEU A 99 26.58 -25.40 -1.02
N ILE A 100 26.46 -25.57 -2.34
CA ILE A 100 26.58 -24.49 -3.30
C ILE A 100 25.18 -24.20 -3.83
N PHE A 101 24.72 -22.98 -3.64
CA PHE A 101 23.46 -22.49 -4.18
C PHE A 101 23.67 -21.77 -5.51
N SER A 102 22.66 -21.84 -6.36
CA SER A 102 22.61 -21.17 -7.66
C SER A 102 21.21 -20.62 -7.90
N ALA A 103 21.08 -19.48 -8.57
CA ALA A 103 19.80 -18.97 -9.02
C ALA A 103 19.92 -18.34 -10.41
N SER A 104 18.90 -18.54 -11.25
CA SER A 104 18.82 -17.94 -12.58
C SER A 104 17.39 -17.70 -13.02
N ILE A 105 17.17 -16.62 -13.78
CA ILE A 105 15.88 -16.32 -14.40
C ILE A 105 15.55 -17.38 -15.45
N VAL A 106 14.33 -17.90 -15.42
CA VAL A 106 13.81 -18.85 -16.41
C VAL A 106 13.28 -18.06 -17.61
N SER A 107 13.90 -18.24 -18.77
CA SER A 107 13.44 -17.59 -20.01
C SER A 107 12.16 -18.23 -20.54
N THR A 108 11.22 -17.40 -21.00
CA THR A 108 9.98 -17.89 -21.62
C THR A 108 10.26 -18.53 -22.99
N ILE A 109 9.31 -19.29 -23.53
CA ILE A 109 9.49 -19.93 -24.84
C ILE A 109 9.58 -18.88 -25.97
N GLU A 110 8.88 -17.75 -25.85
CA GLU A 110 8.94 -16.62 -26.79
C GLU A 110 10.35 -16.02 -26.80
N GLN A 111 10.94 -15.77 -25.62
CA GLN A 111 12.32 -15.29 -25.50
C GLN A 111 13.33 -16.28 -26.09
N GLN A 112 13.13 -17.60 -25.88
CA GLN A 112 13.98 -18.64 -26.47
C GLN A 112 13.87 -18.65 -28.00
N LEU A 113 12.65 -18.53 -28.54
CA LEU A 113 12.41 -18.49 -29.99
C LEU A 113 13.00 -17.23 -30.63
N ASP A 114 12.82 -16.05 -30.02
CA ASP A 114 13.43 -14.81 -30.52
C ASP A 114 14.96 -14.87 -30.43
N ALA A 115 15.53 -15.34 -29.32
CA ALA A 115 16.98 -15.50 -29.19
C ALA A 115 17.57 -16.48 -30.23
N GLN A 116 16.84 -17.55 -30.56
CA GLN A 116 17.27 -18.55 -31.54
C GLN A 116 17.10 -18.08 -32.99
N TYR A 117 15.99 -17.42 -33.30
CA TYR A 117 15.60 -17.13 -34.68
C TYR A 117 15.71 -15.65 -35.08
N ASP A 118 15.95 -14.71 -34.15
CA ASP A 118 16.00 -13.25 -34.38
C ASP A 118 14.73 -12.80 -35.14
N LEU A 119 13.58 -12.96 -34.49
CA LEU A 119 12.26 -12.72 -35.08
C LEU A 119 12.01 -11.20 -35.22
N VAL A 120 11.15 -10.82 -36.15
CA VAL A 120 11.01 -9.42 -36.58
C VAL A 120 9.54 -9.02 -36.67
N GLU A 121 9.22 -7.90 -36.01
CA GLU A 121 7.92 -7.25 -36.06
C GLU A 121 7.50 -6.82 -37.48
N SER A 122 6.19 -6.85 -37.77
CA SER A 122 5.64 -6.37 -39.05
C SER A 122 4.26 -5.75 -38.86
N ASP A 123 3.99 -4.65 -39.59
CA ASP A 123 2.76 -3.85 -39.45
C ASP A 123 1.44 -4.63 -39.67
N ASP A 124 1.46 -5.66 -40.50
CA ASP A 124 0.27 -6.43 -40.89
C ASP A 124 0.46 -7.94 -40.74
N TYR A 125 1.66 -8.36 -40.30
CA TYR A 125 2.09 -9.74 -40.23
C TYR A 125 1.69 -10.56 -41.46
N HIS A 126 1.64 -9.94 -42.65
CA HIS A 126 1.26 -10.60 -43.91
C HIS A 126 0.01 -11.50 -43.79
N THR A 127 -0.99 -11.01 -43.05
CA THR A 127 -2.12 -11.85 -42.63
C THR A 127 -2.79 -12.54 -43.82
N ASN A 128 -3.00 -13.85 -43.70
CA ASN A 128 -3.70 -14.71 -44.65
C ASN A 128 -3.07 -14.77 -46.06
N CYS A 129 -1.76 -14.55 -46.18
CA CYS A 129 -1.06 -14.59 -47.48
C CYS A 129 -1.25 -15.90 -48.26
N LEU A 130 -1.40 -17.04 -47.59
CA LEU A 130 -1.60 -18.37 -48.19
C LEU A 130 -3.02 -18.92 -48.01
N GLY A 131 -3.95 -18.12 -47.47
CA GLY A 131 -5.38 -18.46 -47.46
C GLY A 131 -5.87 -19.32 -46.28
N ASN A 132 -5.08 -19.51 -45.21
CA ASN A 132 -5.45 -20.29 -44.03
C ASN A 132 -5.61 -19.41 -42.77
N ASN A 133 -5.80 -18.11 -42.95
CA ASN A 133 -5.87 -17.08 -41.90
C ASN A 133 -4.63 -17.02 -41.01
N GLU A 134 -3.48 -17.49 -41.46
CA GLU A 134 -2.24 -17.45 -40.71
C GLU A 134 -1.63 -16.04 -40.66
N ARG A 135 -0.85 -15.73 -39.63
CA ARG A 135 -0.04 -14.50 -39.53
C ARG A 135 1.43 -14.86 -39.57
N TRP A 136 2.22 -14.13 -40.34
CA TRP A 136 3.60 -14.47 -40.67
C TRP A 136 4.62 -13.57 -40.00
N ILE A 137 5.56 -14.21 -39.30
CA ILE A 137 6.70 -13.56 -38.65
C ILE A 137 7.96 -13.93 -39.44
N ARG A 138 8.85 -12.96 -39.61
CA ARG A 138 10.10 -13.16 -40.36
C ARG A 138 11.28 -13.25 -39.39
N SER A 139 12.27 -14.09 -39.72
CA SER A 139 13.59 -14.02 -39.09
C SER A 139 14.50 -13.05 -39.82
N ALA A 140 15.26 -12.23 -39.08
CA ALA A 140 16.32 -11.39 -39.61
C ALA A 140 17.45 -12.22 -40.25
N ASN A 141 17.67 -13.44 -39.76
CA ASN A 141 18.63 -14.42 -40.31
C ASN A 141 18.11 -15.15 -41.56
N GLY A 142 16.85 -14.94 -41.92
CA GLY A 142 16.19 -15.55 -43.07
C GLY A 142 15.32 -16.74 -42.67
N GLY A 143 14.25 -16.96 -43.45
CA GLY A 143 13.19 -17.92 -43.11
C GLY A 143 11.91 -17.22 -42.65
N TRP A 144 10.82 -17.97 -42.71
CA TRP A 144 9.48 -17.53 -42.39
C TRP A 144 8.88 -18.42 -41.32
N PHE A 145 8.06 -17.83 -40.48
CA PHE A 145 7.30 -18.49 -39.44
C PHE A 145 5.86 -18.05 -39.55
N TYR A 146 4.94 -18.84 -39.03
CA TYR A 146 3.55 -18.45 -38.98
C TYR A 146 2.87 -18.91 -37.70
N VAL A 147 1.96 -18.08 -37.20
CA VAL A 147 1.05 -18.39 -36.11
C VAL A 147 -0.35 -18.64 -36.68
N MET A 148 -0.95 -19.75 -36.25
CA MET A 148 -2.31 -20.12 -36.59
C MET A 148 -3.31 -19.44 -35.65
N PRO A 149 -4.60 -19.29 -36.03
CA PRO A 149 -5.62 -18.73 -35.13
C PRO A 149 -5.77 -19.44 -33.78
N SER A 150 -5.33 -20.69 -33.69
CA SER A 150 -5.28 -21.49 -32.47
C SER A 150 -4.15 -21.10 -31.51
N GLY A 151 -3.10 -20.43 -31.99
CA GLY A 151 -1.86 -20.14 -31.24
C GLY A 151 -0.66 -21.00 -31.66
N GLU A 152 -0.89 -22.07 -32.43
CA GLU A 152 0.21 -22.93 -32.89
C GLU A 152 1.20 -22.13 -33.77
N PHE A 153 2.49 -22.16 -33.39
CA PHE A 153 3.56 -21.42 -34.05
C PHE A 153 4.51 -22.36 -34.78
N TYR A 154 4.71 -22.11 -36.07
CA TYR A 154 5.42 -23.01 -36.98
C TYR A 154 6.56 -22.33 -37.71
N GLN A 155 7.63 -23.08 -37.98
CA GLN A 155 8.63 -22.72 -38.99
C GLN A 155 8.16 -23.16 -40.38
N TRP A 156 8.12 -22.23 -41.33
CA TRP A 156 7.73 -22.50 -42.71
C TRP A 156 8.77 -23.31 -43.48
N GLN A 157 8.33 -24.41 -44.08
CA GLN A 157 9.17 -25.32 -44.86
C GLN A 157 8.59 -25.54 -46.28
N GLY A 158 8.03 -24.48 -46.88
CA GLY A 158 7.51 -24.50 -48.26
C GLY A 158 6.10 -25.07 -48.45
N SER A 159 5.53 -25.73 -47.44
CA SER A 159 4.10 -26.07 -47.38
C SER A 159 3.65 -26.23 -45.92
N PHE A 160 2.36 -26.04 -45.64
CA PHE A 160 1.80 -26.24 -44.29
C PHE A 160 2.11 -27.64 -43.75
N GLY A 161 1.94 -28.68 -44.58
CA GLY A 161 2.17 -30.07 -44.17
C GLY A 161 3.63 -30.47 -43.93
N ASN A 162 4.61 -29.65 -44.35
CA ASN A 162 6.04 -29.90 -44.10
C ASN A 162 6.61 -28.99 -43.01
N SER A 163 5.82 -28.04 -42.52
CA SER A 163 6.27 -27.05 -41.52
C SER A 163 6.45 -27.70 -40.15
N THR A 164 7.41 -27.20 -39.37
CA THR A 164 7.73 -27.75 -38.04
C THR A 164 7.02 -26.94 -36.98
N LEU A 165 6.23 -27.58 -36.11
CA LEU A 165 5.65 -26.94 -34.92
C LEU A 165 6.78 -26.64 -33.93
N LEU A 166 6.87 -25.39 -33.49
CA LEU A 166 7.88 -24.94 -32.53
C LEU A 166 7.30 -24.68 -31.15
N ALA A 167 6.07 -24.16 -31.08
CA ALA A 167 5.36 -23.90 -29.84
C ALA A 167 3.85 -23.97 -30.06
N ASP A 168 3.12 -24.31 -29.01
CA ASP A 168 1.66 -24.33 -28.96
C ASP A 168 1.21 -23.26 -27.95
N PHE A 169 1.02 -22.04 -28.45
CA PHE A 169 0.52 -20.92 -27.66
C PHE A 169 -1.01 -20.92 -27.58
N ASP A 170 -1.57 -19.94 -26.89
CA ASP A 170 -2.99 -19.64 -27.01
C ASP A 170 -3.28 -18.65 -28.16
N SER A 171 -4.57 -18.36 -28.39
CA SER A 171 -4.99 -17.45 -29.45
C SER A 171 -4.53 -16.00 -29.27
N THR A 172 -4.05 -15.59 -28.08
CA THR A 172 -3.60 -14.20 -27.87
C THR A 172 -2.36 -13.88 -28.70
N HIS A 173 -1.50 -14.87 -28.93
CA HIS A 173 -0.31 -14.76 -29.77
C HIS A 173 -0.64 -14.67 -31.26
N TYR A 174 -1.83 -15.11 -31.66
CA TYR A 174 -2.35 -14.84 -32.98
C TYR A 174 -2.91 -13.42 -33.08
N ASP A 175 -3.66 -12.97 -32.07
CA ASP A 175 -4.23 -11.63 -32.04
C ASP A 175 -3.13 -10.56 -32.00
N ASP A 176 -2.05 -10.84 -31.26
CA ASP A 176 -0.86 -10.01 -31.11
C ASP A 176 0.45 -10.82 -31.31
N PRO A 177 0.94 -10.94 -32.56
CA PRO A 177 2.20 -11.63 -32.84
C PRO A 177 3.45 -10.89 -32.34
N ASP A 178 3.33 -9.64 -31.86
CA ASP A 178 4.45 -8.91 -31.24
C ASP A 178 4.92 -9.66 -29.98
N LEU A 179 4.04 -10.39 -29.28
CA LEU A 179 4.40 -11.24 -28.14
C LEU A 179 5.48 -12.29 -28.46
N ILE A 180 5.56 -12.72 -29.72
CA ILE A 180 6.58 -13.68 -30.20
C ILE A 180 7.78 -12.94 -30.83
N ALA A 181 7.52 -11.87 -31.58
CA ALA A 181 8.54 -11.17 -32.37
C ALA A 181 9.33 -10.12 -31.57
N GLU A 182 8.79 -9.64 -30.46
CA GLU A 182 9.40 -8.72 -29.51
C GLU A 182 8.95 -9.11 -28.09
N PRO A 183 9.34 -10.30 -27.60
CA PRO A 183 8.92 -10.75 -26.28
C PRO A 183 9.42 -9.80 -25.20
N GLU A 184 8.59 -9.58 -24.18
CA GLU A 184 8.96 -8.75 -23.04
C GLU A 184 10.26 -9.26 -22.41
N THR A 185 11.20 -8.36 -22.20
CA THR A 185 12.48 -8.68 -21.56
C THR A 185 12.34 -8.55 -20.05
N ILE A 186 12.80 -9.55 -19.32
CA ILE A 186 12.89 -9.48 -17.87
C ILE A 186 14.11 -8.64 -17.51
N ASP A 187 13.88 -7.45 -16.96
CA ASP A 187 14.95 -6.54 -16.52
C ASP A 187 15.11 -6.63 -15.00
N ALA A 188 15.82 -7.67 -14.56
CA ALA A 188 16.12 -7.93 -13.16
C ALA A 188 17.46 -8.66 -13.04
N SER A 189 18.20 -8.41 -11.96
CA SER A 189 19.37 -9.22 -11.59
C SER A 189 19.01 -10.24 -10.52
N VAL A 190 19.50 -11.48 -10.70
CA VAL A 190 19.34 -12.57 -9.73
C VAL A 190 20.70 -13.20 -9.48
N HIS A 191 21.09 -13.30 -8.22
CA HIS A 191 22.31 -14.00 -7.80
C HIS A 191 22.15 -14.54 -6.38
N VAL A 192 23.14 -15.34 -5.94
CA VAL A 192 23.17 -15.87 -4.58
C VAL A 192 24.48 -15.47 -3.88
N GLU A 193 24.36 -14.93 -2.67
CA GLU A 193 25.47 -14.59 -1.78
C GLU A 193 25.50 -15.54 -0.59
N GLY A 194 26.31 -16.61 -0.68
CA GLY A 194 26.31 -17.67 0.32
C GLY A 194 25.04 -18.51 0.22
N ASP A 195 24.14 -18.35 1.19
CA ASP A 195 22.80 -18.94 1.26
C ASP A 195 21.68 -17.89 1.06
N VAL A 196 22.02 -16.64 0.73
CA VAL A 196 21.03 -15.57 0.50
C VAL A 196 20.79 -15.38 -0.99
N LEU A 197 19.57 -15.65 -1.44
CA LEU A 197 19.07 -15.25 -2.75
C LEU A 197 18.83 -13.74 -2.77
N VAL A 198 19.42 -13.06 -3.74
CA VAL A 198 19.25 -11.62 -3.98
C VAL A 198 18.60 -11.42 -5.33
N ILE A 199 17.46 -10.72 -5.35
CA ILE A 199 16.72 -10.36 -6.55
C ILE A 199 16.59 -8.84 -6.57
N THR A 200 17.02 -8.19 -7.65
CA THR A 200 16.89 -6.73 -7.83
C THR A 200 16.25 -6.45 -9.19
N PRO A 201 14.93 -6.20 -9.23
CA PRO A 201 14.27 -5.73 -10.44
C PRO A 201 14.74 -4.31 -10.80
N ASP A 202 14.80 -3.99 -12.09
CA ASP A 202 15.03 -2.61 -12.54
C ASP A 202 13.89 -1.70 -12.07
N VAL A 203 14.18 -0.40 -11.92
CA VAL A 203 13.20 0.60 -11.47
C VAL A 203 11.98 0.68 -12.38
N ASP A 204 12.18 0.46 -13.68
CA ASP A 204 11.14 0.52 -14.71
C ASP A 204 10.46 -0.85 -14.96
N TYR A 205 10.90 -1.92 -14.29
CA TYR A 205 10.35 -3.27 -14.49
C TYR A 205 9.19 -3.54 -13.54
N THR A 206 8.04 -3.91 -14.10
CA THR A 206 6.87 -4.42 -13.37
C THR A 206 6.34 -5.66 -14.09
N GLY A 207 5.66 -6.54 -13.36
CA GLY A 207 5.15 -7.80 -13.91
C GLY A 207 5.70 -9.00 -13.15
N SER A 208 5.70 -10.18 -13.77
CA SER A 208 6.11 -11.41 -13.08
C SER A 208 7.07 -12.24 -13.89
N PHE A 209 8.03 -12.90 -13.24
CA PHE A 209 8.95 -13.83 -13.88
C PHE A 209 9.27 -15.01 -12.97
N GLN A 210 9.79 -16.09 -13.56
CA GLN A 210 10.19 -17.27 -12.82
C GLN A 210 11.70 -17.28 -12.56
N VAL A 211 12.08 -17.70 -11.35
CA VAL A 211 13.47 -17.93 -10.96
C VAL A 211 13.63 -19.41 -10.64
N GLU A 212 14.60 -20.06 -11.29
CA GLU A 212 15.05 -21.40 -10.91
C GLU A 212 16.15 -21.27 -9.86
N ILE A 213 15.94 -21.95 -8.73
CA ILE A 213 16.86 -22.00 -7.60
C ILE A 213 17.35 -23.43 -7.47
N GLY A 214 18.66 -23.59 -7.37
CA GLY A 214 19.34 -24.87 -7.25
C GLY A 214 20.24 -24.90 -6.03
N ALA A 215 20.42 -26.09 -5.47
CA ALA A 215 21.42 -26.40 -4.47
C ALA A 215 22.15 -27.70 -4.87
N THR A 216 23.44 -27.79 -4.56
CA THR A 216 24.25 -28.98 -4.83
C THR A 216 25.30 -29.20 -3.75
N ASP A 217 25.53 -30.46 -3.38
CA ASP A 217 26.69 -30.90 -2.59
C ASP A 217 27.82 -31.49 -3.46
N GLY A 218 27.67 -31.42 -4.80
CA GLY A 218 28.55 -32.04 -5.79
C GLY A 218 28.22 -33.50 -6.15
N THR A 219 27.31 -34.14 -5.43
CA THR A 219 26.82 -35.51 -5.68
C THR A 219 25.29 -35.61 -5.80
N HIS A 220 24.56 -34.78 -5.07
CA HIS A 220 23.11 -34.63 -5.12
C HIS A 220 22.76 -33.19 -5.48
N ASN A 221 21.70 -33.02 -6.27
CA ASN A 221 21.18 -31.72 -6.68
C ASN A 221 19.68 -31.67 -6.36
N ALA A 222 19.23 -30.52 -5.88
CA ALA A 222 17.81 -30.19 -5.75
C ALA A 222 17.57 -28.84 -6.41
N SER A 223 16.47 -28.71 -7.17
CA SER A 223 16.03 -27.43 -7.72
C SER A 223 14.53 -27.24 -7.57
N GLN A 224 14.13 -25.98 -7.56
CA GLN A 224 12.73 -25.56 -7.61
C GLN A 224 12.60 -24.26 -8.39
N THR A 225 11.39 -24.00 -8.89
CA THR A 225 11.06 -22.75 -9.57
C THR A 225 10.10 -21.95 -8.72
N VAL A 226 10.36 -20.66 -8.56
CA VAL A 226 9.52 -19.72 -7.81
C VAL A 226 9.02 -18.61 -8.73
N MET A 227 7.77 -18.18 -8.55
CA MET A 227 7.27 -16.97 -9.21
C MET A 227 7.71 -15.75 -8.41
N VAL A 228 8.19 -14.72 -9.11
CA VAL A 228 8.48 -13.40 -8.55
C VAL A 228 7.51 -12.42 -9.17
N ALA A 229 6.64 -11.81 -8.37
CA ALA A 229 5.79 -10.71 -8.77
C ALA A 229 6.47 -9.39 -8.37
N VAL A 230 6.64 -8.50 -9.34
CA VAL A 230 7.25 -7.17 -9.16
C VAL A 230 6.16 -6.12 -9.24
N ALA A 231 5.89 -5.51 -8.09
CA ALA A 231 5.05 -4.32 -8.00
C ALA A 231 5.87 -3.06 -8.31
N GLU A 232 5.19 -2.03 -8.81
CA GLU A 232 5.79 -0.70 -8.96
C GLU A 232 6.23 -0.17 -7.59
N SER A 233 7.46 0.36 -7.51
CA SER A 233 7.89 1.15 -6.35
C SER A 233 6.98 2.35 -6.21
N LEU A 234 6.18 2.32 -5.14
CA LEU A 234 5.51 3.51 -4.66
C LEU A 234 6.59 4.38 -4.00
N PRO A 235 6.68 5.68 -4.33
CA PRO A 235 7.66 6.55 -3.70
C PRO A 235 7.50 6.49 -2.18
N GLU A 236 8.60 6.20 -1.46
CA GLU A 236 8.67 6.50 -0.03
C GLU A 236 8.31 7.98 0.15
N ILE A 237 7.31 8.25 0.99
CA ILE A 237 6.83 9.61 1.24
C ILE A 237 7.89 10.35 2.08
N ASP A 238 8.86 10.97 1.43
CA ASP A 238 9.46 12.21 1.95
C ASP A 238 8.34 13.27 2.03
N PRO A 239 8.30 14.11 3.10
CA PRO A 239 7.22 15.08 3.30
C PRO A 239 7.09 15.99 2.06
N PRO A 240 5.91 16.05 1.41
CA PRO A 240 5.85 16.48 0.01
C PRO A 240 5.82 18.00 -0.17
N GLU A 241 6.57 18.48 -1.17
CA GLU A 241 6.31 19.75 -1.86
C GLU A 241 5.26 19.51 -2.98
N ASP A 242 4.05 20.05 -2.79
CA ASP A 242 2.94 20.32 -3.76
C ASP A 242 1.81 19.25 -3.95
N PRO A 243 0.57 19.48 -3.44
CA PRO A 243 -0.52 18.50 -3.32
C PRO A 243 -1.58 18.60 -4.43
N THR A 244 -1.96 17.48 -5.08
CA THR A 244 -3.19 17.42 -5.90
C THR A 244 -4.09 16.22 -5.59
N ALA A 245 -4.07 15.79 -4.32
CA ALA A 245 -5.20 15.17 -3.65
C ALA A 245 -5.05 15.54 -2.17
N ASN A 246 -5.86 16.46 -1.66
CA ASN A 246 -5.90 16.67 -0.21
C ASN A 246 -6.44 15.33 0.36
N GLU A 247 -5.59 14.60 1.08
CA GLU A 247 -6.00 13.49 1.94
C GLU A 247 -6.16 14.04 3.37
N PRO A 248 -7.01 13.45 4.22
CA PRO A 248 -7.10 13.86 5.60
C PRO A 248 -5.74 13.73 6.30
N LEU A 249 -5.27 14.83 6.88
CA LEU A 249 -4.16 14.82 7.85
C LEU A 249 -4.47 13.90 9.05
N PRO A 250 -3.47 13.52 9.85
CA PRO A 250 -3.67 12.68 11.04
C PRO A 250 -4.72 13.22 12.03
N VAL A 251 -5.25 12.35 12.87
CA VAL A 251 -6.14 12.74 13.98
C VAL A 251 -5.32 12.87 15.27
N LEU A 252 -5.43 14.04 15.93
CA LEU A 252 -4.83 14.27 17.24
C LEU A 252 -5.71 13.69 18.34
N MET A 253 -5.27 12.57 18.93
CA MET A 253 -5.99 11.91 20.02
C MET A 253 -5.39 12.28 21.37
N VAL A 254 -6.16 12.98 22.19
CA VAL A 254 -5.73 13.48 23.50
C VAL A 254 -6.16 12.53 24.61
N ILE A 255 -5.19 12.04 25.38
CA ILE A 255 -5.40 11.26 26.60
C ILE A 255 -4.81 12.00 27.80
N ALA A 256 -5.36 11.77 28.99
CA ALA A 256 -4.74 12.23 30.23
C ALA A 256 -3.57 11.32 30.65
N ASN A 257 -2.46 11.88 31.13
CA ASN A 257 -1.34 11.07 31.65
C ASN A 257 -1.74 10.18 32.84
N GLN A 258 -2.84 10.50 33.53
CA GLN A 258 -3.36 9.71 34.64
C GLN A 258 -4.88 9.61 34.52
N ASP A 259 -5.42 8.40 34.64
CA ASP A 259 -6.84 8.08 34.72
C ASP A 259 -7.66 8.41 33.45
N PHE A 260 -7.07 8.24 32.26
CA PHE A 260 -7.83 8.12 31.00
C PHE A 260 -8.60 6.79 30.94
N TYR A 261 -9.65 6.67 30.13
CA TYR A 261 -10.39 5.40 30.00
C TYR A 261 -9.81 4.56 28.85
N TYR A 262 -9.25 3.38 29.16
CA TYR A 262 -8.47 2.62 28.19
C TYR A 262 -9.27 2.11 26.99
N GLN A 263 -10.46 1.54 27.19
CA GLN A 263 -11.29 1.04 26.10
C GLN A 263 -11.76 2.17 25.17
N GLU A 264 -12.07 3.36 25.72
CA GLU A 264 -12.40 4.53 24.91
C GLU A 264 -11.23 4.95 24.02
N TYR A 265 -10.01 4.91 24.55
CA TYR A 265 -8.79 5.13 23.76
C TYR A 265 -8.62 4.04 22.68
N GLY A 266 -8.63 2.77 23.08
CA GLY A 266 -8.30 1.63 22.22
C GLY A 266 -9.29 1.45 21.08
N ASP A 267 -10.59 1.44 21.36
CA ASP A 267 -11.63 1.16 20.37
C ASP A 267 -11.80 2.34 19.39
N THR A 268 -11.65 3.59 19.88
CA THR A 268 -11.64 4.78 19.01
C THR A 268 -10.43 4.77 18.08
N ARG A 269 -9.23 4.51 18.62
CA ARG A 269 -7.98 4.47 17.85
C ARG A 269 -8.05 3.39 16.78
N GLN A 270 -8.45 2.18 17.16
CA GLN A 270 -8.59 1.06 16.22
C GLN A 270 -9.54 1.40 15.06
N SER A 271 -10.65 2.10 15.35
CA SER A 271 -11.62 2.46 14.31
C SER A 271 -11.10 3.53 13.35
N LEU A 272 -10.33 4.50 13.86
CA LEU A 272 -9.65 5.51 13.03
C LEU A 272 -8.57 4.87 12.15
N GLU A 273 -7.73 4.01 12.72
CA GLU A 273 -6.69 3.29 11.98
C GLU A 273 -7.29 2.35 10.91
N ALA A 274 -8.41 1.68 11.22
CA ALA A 274 -9.15 0.87 10.26
C ALA A 274 -9.76 1.68 9.11
N ALA A 275 -9.97 2.99 9.30
CA ALA A 275 -10.38 3.92 8.25
C ALA A 275 -9.20 4.47 7.44
N GLY A 276 -7.97 4.03 7.71
CA GLY A 276 -6.75 4.47 7.02
C GLY A 276 -6.16 5.77 7.57
N LEU A 277 -6.60 6.24 8.73
CA LEU A 277 -6.11 7.47 9.33
C LEU A 277 -4.97 7.20 10.30
N GLU A 278 -3.92 8.00 10.20
CA GLU A 278 -2.89 8.07 11.23
C GLU A 278 -3.47 8.72 12.50
N VAL A 279 -3.10 8.18 13.66
CA VAL A 279 -3.49 8.69 14.99
C VAL A 279 -2.24 9.10 15.75
N VAL A 280 -2.13 10.39 16.08
CA VAL A 280 -1.07 10.92 16.93
C VAL A 280 -1.61 11.09 18.34
N VAL A 281 -1.04 10.37 19.31
CA VAL A 281 -1.49 10.40 20.70
C VAL A 281 -0.78 11.53 21.44
N ALA A 282 -1.54 12.49 21.95
CA ALA A 282 -1.02 13.58 22.76
C ALA A 282 -1.48 13.51 24.22
N ALA A 283 -0.64 14.01 25.12
CA ALA A 283 -0.98 14.19 26.53
C ALA A 283 -0.25 15.40 27.12
N THR A 284 -0.34 15.64 28.42
CA THR A 284 0.38 16.77 29.07
C THR A 284 1.89 16.66 28.85
N THR A 285 2.41 15.44 28.94
CA THR A 285 3.81 15.08 28.68
C THR A 285 3.86 13.77 27.89
N THR A 286 5.00 13.45 27.30
CA THR A 286 5.29 12.14 26.68
C THR A 286 5.71 11.07 27.69
N GLU A 287 5.57 11.35 29.00
CA GLU A 287 5.72 10.31 30.01
C GLU A 287 4.56 9.32 29.92
N VAL A 288 4.86 8.05 30.22
CA VAL A 288 3.90 6.94 30.17
C VAL A 288 2.61 7.29 30.92
N ALA A 289 1.51 7.32 30.18
CA ALA A 289 0.17 7.52 30.69
C ALA A 289 -0.39 6.23 31.30
N SER A 290 -1.08 6.37 32.43
CA SER A 290 -1.73 5.26 33.13
C SER A 290 -3.25 5.39 33.09
N PRO A 291 -3.99 4.36 32.65
CA PRO A 291 -5.44 4.43 32.56
C PRO A 291 -6.11 4.28 33.93
N HIS A 292 -7.39 4.64 33.99
CA HIS A 292 -8.24 4.37 35.13
C HIS A 292 -8.34 2.86 35.36
N TRP A 293 -8.41 2.44 36.63
CA TRP A 293 -8.62 1.03 36.94
C TRP A 293 -9.95 0.53 36.39
N ASN A 294 -9.94 -0.70 35.85
CA ASN A 294 -11.14 -1.36 35.30
C ASN A 294 -11.77 -0.57 34.15
N SER A 295 -10.94 -0.05 33.26
CA SER A 295 -11.34 0.68 32.05
C SER A 295 -11.11 -0.13 30.76
N GLY A 296 -10.88 -1.45 30.87
CA GLY A 296 -10.64 -2.34 29.73
C GLY A 296 -9.16 -2.66 29.46
N GLN A 297 -8.26 -2.21 30.34
CA GLN A 297 -6.80 -2.21 30.15
C GLN A 297 -6.08 -3.56 30.25
N GLY A 298 -6.82 -4.68 30.23
CA GLY A 298 -6.22 -6.02 30.24
C GLY A 298 -5.28 -6.32 31.42
N ALA A 299 -4.41 -7.31 31.24
CA ALA A 299 -3.45 -7.76 32.25
C ALA A 299 -2.10 -7.04 32.17
N ASP A 300 -1.80 -6.39 31.05
CA ASP A 300 -0.60 -5.56 30.83
C ASP A 300 -0.73 -4.15 31.43
N GLY A 301 -1.94 -3.80 31.88
CA GLY A 301 -2.22 -2.54 32.56
C GLY A 301 -2.54 -1.38 31.62
N GLY A 302 -2.53 -1.61 30.30
CA GLY A 302 -2.86 -0.64 29.25
C GLY A 302 -2.12 0.69 29.37
N LEU A 303 -0.85 0.64 29.74
CA LEU A 303 0.02 1.81 29.75
C LEU A 303 0.23 2.30 28.31
N VAL A 304 0.14 3.61 28.10
CA VAL A 304 0.29 4.23 26.78
C VAL A 304 1.39 5.27 26.85
N THR A 305 2.36 5.23 25.94
CA THR A 305 3.35 6.30 25.79
C THR A 305 2.82 7.29 24.75
N PRO A 306 2.50 8.54 25.12
CA PRO A 306 2.07 9.55 24.15
C PRO A 306 3.19 9.92 23.18
N ASP A 307 2.83 10.14 21.93
CA ASP A 307 3.74 10.53 20.85
C ASP A 307 4.14 12.01 20.97
N LEU A 308 3.22 12.86 21.47
CA LEU A 308 3.36 14.31 21.49
C LEU A 308 2.98 14.93 22.84
N ALA A 309 3.74 15.95 23.27
CA ALA A 309 3.31 16.81 24.37
C ALA A 309 2.31 17.86 23.84
N LEU A 310 1.18 18.06 24.52
CA LEU A 310 0.11 18.98 24.10
C LEU A 310 0.58 20.42 23.87
N MET A 311 1.64 20.87 24.55
CA MET A 311 2.22 22.20 24.36
C MET A 311 2.96 22.36 23.01
N GLU A 312 3.23 21.26 22.32
CA GLU A 312 3.92 21.21 21.02
C GLU A 312 2.94 20.92 19.87
N ALA A 313 1.65 20.71 20.16
CA ALA A 313 0.64 20.43 19.16
C ALA A 313 0.18 21.70 18.44
N GLU A 314 0.10 21.63 17.11
CA GLU A 314 -0.36 22.70 16.24
C GLU A 314 -1.54 22.18 15.41
N ALA A 315 -2.69 22.86 15.47
CA ALA A 315 -3.92 22.37 14.84
C ALA A 315 -3.81 22.18 13.32
N GLU A 316 -2.92 22.92 12.65
CA GLU A 316 -2.70 22.81 11.21
C GLU A 316 -2.27 21.42 10.76
N ASN A 317 -1.55 20.68 11.60
CA ASN A 317 -1.00 19.36 11.30
C ASN A 317 -2.01 18.20 11.40
N TYR A 318 -3.27 18.50 11.73
CA TYR A 318 -4.27 17.48 12.02
C TYR A 318 -5.61 17.76 11.35
N SER A 319 -6.33 16.69 11.00
CA SER A 319 -7.70 16.79 10.52
C SER A 319 -8.70 17.05 11.63
N ALA A 320 -8.48 16.50 12.83
CA ALA A 320 -9.40 16.65 13.94
C ALA A 320 -8.67 16.48 15.28
N ILE A 321 -9.29 16.97 16.35
CA ILE A 321 -8.86 16.71 17.73
C ILE A 321 -9.91 15.90 18.47
N VAL A 322 -9.48 14.88 19.21
CA VAL A 322 -10.35 13.95 19.94
C VAL A 322 -9.92 13.87 21.39
N PHE A 323 -10.79 14.24 22.33
CA PHE A 323 -10.53 14.07 23.77
C PHE A 323 -11.14 12.78 24.29
N ILE A 324 -10.27 11.84 24.68
CA ILE A 324 -10.67 10.60 25.34
C ILE A 324 -11.10 10.89 26.77
N GLY A 325 -12.11 10.16 27.23
CA GLY A 325 -12.66 10.30 28.57
C GLY A 325 -11.81 9.64 29.66
N GLY A 326 -12.50 9.19 30.71
CA GLY A 326 -11.89 8.98 32.01
C GLY A 326 -11.74 10.30 32.79
N TRP A 327 -11.69 10.21 34.11
CA TRP A 327 -11.68 11.39 34.99
C TRP A 327 -10.42 12.24 34.84
N GLY A 328 -9.33 11.66 34.35
CA GLY A 328 -8.09 12.38 34.01
C GLY A 328 -8.28 13.54 33.05
N SER A 329 -9.26 13.46 32.14
CA SER A 329 -9.58 14.52 31.18
C SER A 329 -9.95 15.86 31.85
N SER A 330 -10.35 15.85 33.12
CA SER A 330 -10.55 17.06 33.93
C SER A 330 -9.32 17.98 33.98
N SER A 331 -8.12 17.42 33.77
CA SER A 331 -6.86 18.17 33.65
C SER A 331 -6.86 19.21 32.52
N TYR A 332 -7.76 19.09 31.56
CA TYR A 332 -7.80 19.93 30.36
C TYR A 332 -8.95 20.96 30.38
N GLN A 333 -9.71 21.02 31.47
CA GLN A 333 -10.84 21.95 31.58
C GLN A 333 -10.38 23.37 31.88
N TYR A 334 -10.39 24.21 30.85
CA TYR A 334 -9.96 25.61 30.92
C TYR A 334 -10.81 26.46 31.88
N GLY A 335 -12.12 26.56 31.62
CA GLY A 335 -13.03 27.41 32.39
C GLY A 335 -13.43 26.86 33.78
N PHE A 336 -12.81 25.78 34.26
CA PHE A 336 -13.11 25.24 35.58
C PHE A 336 -12.30 25.97 36.66
N GLU A 337 -12.99 26.75 37.50
CA GLU A 337 -12.38 27.57 38.57
C GLU A 337 -12.19 26.84 39.91
N GLY A 338 -12.57 25.56 40.00
CA GLY A 338 -12.45 24.76 41.21
C GLY A 338 -11.12 24.03 41.36
N THR A 339 -10.99 23.28 42.46
CA THR A 339 -9.88 22.36 42.72
C THR A 339 -10.41 20.94 42.87
N TYR A 340 -9.89 20.02 42.06
CA TYR A 340 -10.18 18.59 42.16
C TYR A 340 -9.49 17.97 43.38
N ASN A 341 -10.16 17.03 44.03
CA ASN A 341 -9.57 16.30 45.16
C ASN A 341 -8.40 15.42 44.71
N GLN A 342 -8.43 14.93 43.46
CA GLN A 342 -7.32 14.22 42.86
C GLN A 342 -6.32 15.23 42.30
N ASN A 343 -5.11 15.26 42.85
CA ASN A 343 -4.10 16.26 42.50
C ASN A 343 -3.72 16.21 41.02
N ALA A 344 -3.67 15.01 40.42
CA ALA A 344 -3.33 14.82 39.02
C ALA A 344 -4.26 15.57 38.05
N TYR A 345 -5.50 15.87 38.46
CA TYR A 345 -6.48 16.56 37.61
C TYR A 345 -6.37 18.08 37.69
N ASN A 346 -5.54 18.60 38.60
CA ASN A 346 -5.28 20.03 38.74
C ASN A 346 -4.02 20.41 37.94
N SER A 347 -4.17 20.54 36.63
CA SER A 347 -3.08 20.96 35.75
C SER A 347 -2.68 22.42 35.97
N THR A 348 -1.59 22.82 35.32
CA THR A 348 -1.12 24.21 35.35
C THR A 348 -2.04 25.10 34.51
N GLU A 349 -2.15 26.37 34.90
CA GLU A 349 -2.87 27.37 34.12
C GLU A 349 -2.34 27.46 32.68
N ALA A 350 -1.02 27.37 32.50
CA ALA A 350 -0.39 27.38 31.19
C ALA A 350 -0.87 26.23 30.29
N LEU A 351 -1.03 25.02 30.84
CA LEU A 351 -1.55 23.89 30.07
C LEU A 351 -3.02 24.09 29.71
N LYS A 352 -3.84 24.55 30.67
CA LYS A 352 -5.26 24.83 30.43
C LYS A 352 -5.45 25.86 29.32
N VAL A 353 -4.66 26.94 29.35
CA VAL A 353 -4.64 27.97 28.30
C VAL A 353 -4.23 27.34 26.97
N ALA A 354 -3.13 26.60 26.92
CA ALA A 354 -2.65 25.98 25.69
C ALA A 354 -3.68 25.02 25.06
N VAL A 355 -4.36 24.20 25.87
CA VAL A 355 -5.42 23.32 25.35
C VAL A 355 -6.62 24.11 24.86
N ASN A 356 -7.01 25.19 25.55
CA ASN A 356 -8.08 26.05 25.09
C ASN A 356 -7.73 26.73 23.76
N ASP A 357 -6.53 27.25 23.64
CA ASP A 357 -6.02 27.90 22.43
C ASP A 357 -5.98 26.90 21.27
N LEU A 358 -5.47 25.68 21.52
CA LEU A 358 -5.49 24.61 20.52
C LEU A 358 -6.91 24.29 20.04
N ILE A 359 -7.89 24.15 20.95
CA ILE A 359 -9.30 23.96 20.58
C ILE A 359 -9.81 25.14 19.74
N ASN A 360 -9.44 26.37 20.08
CA ASN A 360 -9.81 27.55 19.30
C ASN A 360 -9.19 27.52 17.90
N ASP A 361 -7.96 27.04 17.74
CA ASP A 361 -7.32 26.90 16.44
C ASP A 361 -8.03 25.86 15.57
N PHE A 362 -8.41 24.71 16.12
CA PHE A 362 -9.24 23.73 15.39
C PHE A 362 -10.58 24.34 14.96
N VAL A 363 -11.26 25.09 15.84
CA VAL A 363 -12.53 25.76 15.51
C VAL A 363 -12.33 26.85 14.44
N ALA A 364 -11.27 27.64 14.54
CA ALA A 364 -10.97 28.71 13.59
C ALA A 364 -10.63 28.19 12.19
N GLN A 365 -10.05 26.98 12.12
CA GLN A 365 -9.76 26.26 10.89
C GLN A 365 -10.96 25.43 10.37
N ASP A 366 -12.14 25.59 10.98
CA ASP A 366 -13.36 24.83 10.66
C ASP A 366 -13.17 23.30 10.72
N LYS A 367 -12.30 22.84 11.64
CA LYS A 367 -12.00 21.42 11.85
C LYS A 367 -12.88 20.80 12.92
N TYR A 368 -13.01 19.47 12.89
CA TYR A 368 -13.78 18.74 13.89
C TYR A 368 -13.10 18.74 15.27
N VAL A 369 -13.89 19.03 16.31
CA VAL A 369 -13.52 18.91 17.72
C VAL A 369 -14.43 17.86 18.36
N ALA A 370 -13.84 16.76 18.82
CA ALA A 370 -14.57 15.59 19.26
C ALA A 370 -14.21 15.19 20.70
N ALA A 371 -15.15 14.56 21.41
CA ALA A 371 -14.89 13.99 22.73
C ALA A 371 -15.86 12.87 23.11
N ILE A 372 -15.43 12.00 24.02
CA ILE A 372 -16.24 10.86 24.49
C ILE A 372 -16.31 10.83 26.02
N CYS A 373 -17.42 10.33 26.57
CA CYS A 373 -17.60 10.09 28.00
C CYS A 373 -17.39 11.36 28.84
N HIS A 374 -16.52 11.31 29.86
CA HIS A 374 -16.16 12.47 30.66
C HIS A 374 -15.29 13.47 29.89
N GLY A 375 -14.65 13.07 28.78
CA GLY A 375 -13.87 13.94 27.91
C GLY A 375 -14.71 15.07 27.33
N VAL A 376 -16.02 14.88 27.16
CA VAL A 376 -16.97 15.93 26.73
C VAL A 376 -16.98 17.13 27.69
N SER A 377 -16.61 16.94 28.96
CA SER A 377 -16.44 18.05 29.91
C SER A 377 -15.31 19.02 29.52
N VAL A 378 -14.29 18.57 28.79
CA VAL A 378 -13.23 19.45 28.27
C VAL A 378 -13.84 20.48 27.33
N LEU A 379 -14.70 20.05 26.41
CA LEU A 379 -15.41 20.92 25.47
C LEU A 379 -16.39 21.84 26.21
N ALA A 380 -17.06 21.34 27.25
CA ALA A 380 -17.94 22.17 28.10
C ALA A 380 -17.18 23.35 28.74
N TYR A 381 -15.94 23.12 29.17
CA TYR A 381 -15.10 24.14 29.80
C TYR A 381 -14.19 24.90 28.85
N ALA A 382 -14.08 24.49 27.58
CA ALA A 382 -13.43 25.29 26.55
C ALA A 382 -14.19 26.61 26.34
N ARG A 383 -13.46 27.66 26.00
CA ARG A 383 -13.98 29.00 25.73
C ARG A 383 -13.54 29.46 24.35
N VAL A 384 -14.51 29.61 23.46
CA VAL A 384 -14.35 30.25 22.15
C VAL A 384 -15.05 31.60 22.22
N ASP A 385 -14.30 32.68 21.99
CA ASP A 385 -14.77 34.06 22.20
C ASP A 385 -15.41 34.30 23.59
N GLY A 386 -14.90 33.61 24.61
CA GLY A 386 -15.38 33.72 26.00
C GLY A 386 -16.67 32.96 26.31
N VAL A 387 -17.22 32.21 25.35
CA VAL A 387 -18.43 31.39 25.53
C VAL A 387 -18.06 29.91 25.50
N SER A 388 -18.81 29.05 26.21
CA SER A 388 -18.59 27.61 26.13
C SER A 388 -18.68 27.12 24.68
N LEU A 389 -17.78 26.22 24.27
CA LEU A 389 -17.88 25.55 22.98
C LEU A 389 -19.18 24.74 22.83
N LEU A 390 -19.77 24.30 23.96
CA LEU A 390 -21.02 23.55 23.97
C LEU A 390 -22.27 24.43 24.20
N GLU A 391 -22.15 25.76 24.28
CA GLU A 391 -23.31 26.64 24.45
C GLU A 391 -24.32 26.43 23.32
N GLY A 392 -25.54 25.99 23.65
CA GLY A 392 -26.60 25.72 22.70
C GLY A 392 -26.42 24.44 21.86
N LYS A 393 -25.39 23.64 22.13
CA LYS A 393 -25.11 22.37 21.45
C LYS A 393 -25.84 21.21 22.10
N THR A 394 -26.24 20.23 21.29
CA THR A 394 -26.75 18.96 21.78
C THR A 394 -25.63 17.92 21.75
N VAL A 395 -25.44 17.17 22.84
CA VAL A 395 -24.33 16.21 22.98
C VAL A 395 -24.75 14.88 23.58
N SER A 396 -23.99 13.83 23.27
CA SER A 396 -24.00 12.54 23.94
C SER A 396 -22.76 12.41 24.82
N ALA A 397 -22.90 11.91 26.05
CA ALA A 397 -21.81 11.80 27.01
C ALA A 397 -22.16 10.82 28.14
N TRP A 398 -21.22 10.52 29.03
CA TRP A 398 -21.49 9.71 30.21
C TRP A 398 -22.33 10.53 31.20
N ALA A 399 -23.56 10.10 31.53
CA ALA A 399 -24.45 10.90 32.39
C ALA A 399 -24.09 10.86 33.88
N GLY A 400 -23.23 9.91 34.27
CA GLY A 400 -22.98 9.57 35.67
C GLY A 400 -21.95 10.46 36.37
N ALA A 401 -21.28 9.88 37.35
CA ALA A 401 -20.41 10.59 38.29
C ALA A 401 -19.21 11.26 37.60
N ALA A 402 -18.90 12.48 38.06
CA ALA A 402 -17.69 13.22 37.76
C ALA A 402 -16.71 13.13 38.96
N PRO A 403 -15.42 13.44 38.75
CA PRO A 403 -14.46 13.48 39.87
C PRO A 403 -14.84 14.55 40.90
N ASN A 404 -14.63 14.22 42.18
CA ASN A 404 -14.95 15.13 43.27
C ASN A 404 -14.03 16.38 43.25
N SER A 405 -14.62 17.53 43.52
CA SER A 405 -13.92 18.82 43.68
C SER A 405 -14.47 19.59 44.88
N ASP A 406 -13.91 20.78 45.11
CA ASP A 406 -14.45 21.77 46.05
C ASP A 406 -15.72 22.47 45.53
N GLN A 407 -16.10 22.24 44.27
CA GLN A 407 -17.34 22.72 43.68
C GLN A 407 -18.46 21.68 43.82
N PRO A 408 -19.74 22.09 43.95
CA PRO A 408 -20.87 21.18 44.10
C PRO A 408 -21.32 20.54 42.76
N ILE A 409 -20.37 20.10 41.94
CA ILE A 409 -20.61 19.49 40.63
C ILE A 409 -20.25 18.00 40.74
N ASN A 410 -21.25 17.13 40.60
CA ASN A 410 -21.13 15.71 40.93
C ASN A 410 -21.31 14.77 39.72
N SER A 411 -21.60 15.30 38.54
CA SER A 411 -21.82 14.51 37.33
C SER A 411 -21.29 15.20 36.08
N THR A 412 -20.88 14.42 35.07
CA THR A 412 -20.49 14.97 33.76
C THR A 412 -21.63 15.75 33.13
N ARG A 413 -22.88 15.26 33.27
CA ARG A 413 -24.08 15.99 32.84
C ARG A 413 -24.13 17.40 33.40
N GLN A 414 -23.90 17.56 34.71
CA GLN A 414 -23.88 18.89 35.32
C GLN A 414 -22.76 19.76 34.76
N ASN A 415 -21.56 19.21 34.51
CA ASN A 415 -20.48 19.96 33.87
C ASN A 415 -20.92 20.50 32.50
N ILE A 416 -21.64 19.70 31.70
CA ILE A 416 -22.14 20.08 30.37
C ILE A 416 -23.27 21.12 30.47
N GLU A 417 -24.31 20.81 31.25
CA GLU A 417 -25.53 21.64 31.33
C GLU A 417 -25.29 23.00 32.00
N LEU A 418 -24.36 23.08 32.97
CA LEU A 418 -23.95 24.36 33.57
C LEU A 418 -23.22 25.27 32.58
N ASN A 419 -22.64 24.70 31.52
CA ASN A 419 -21.96 25.41 30.45
C ASN A 419 -22.85 25.56 29.19
N GLY A 420 -24.16 25.41 29.33
CA GLY A 420 -25.12 25.70 28.26
C GLY A 420 -25.32 24.60 27.22
N GLY A 421 -24.66 23.44 27.38
CA GLY A 421 -24.90 22.26 26.55
C GLY A 421 -26.18 21.53 26.95
N THR A 422 -26.85 20.92 25.97
CA THR A 422 -27.99 20.03 26.20
C THR A 422 -27.54 18.58 26.02
N MET A 423 -27.49 17.83 27.12
CA MET A 423 -27.10 16.42 27.06
C MET A 423 -28.33 15.51 26.91
N VAL A 424 -28.34 14.65 25.90
CA VAL A 424 -29.41 13.65 25.73
C VAL A 424 -29.42 12.61 26.84
N GLN A 425 -30.52 11.85 27.00
CA GLN A 425 -30.51 10.72 27.93
C GLN A 425 -29.56 9.63 27.43
N SER A 426 -29.05 8.80 28.34
CA SER A 426 -28.25 7.63 27.98
C SER A 426 -29.06 6.67 27.10
N GLY A 427 -28.45 6.14 26.04
CA GLY A 427 -29.09 5.21 25.08
C GLY A 427 -30.22 5.86 24.29
N ALA A 428 -30.12 7.16 24.01
CA ALA A 428 -31.19 7.94 23.36
C ALA A 428 -30.90 8.27 21.90
N VAL A 429 -29.76 7.84 21.36
CA VAL A 429 -29.30 8.19 20.03
C VAL A 429 -29.14 6.90 19.23
N GLY A 430 -29.78 6.83 18.06
CA GLY A 430 -29.74 5.61 17.25
C GLY A 430 -30.66 4.51 17.79
N ASP A 431 -30.15 3.30 17.97
CA ASP A 431 -30.88 2.13 18.46
C ASP A 431 -31.10 2.22 19.98
N PRO A 432 -32.35 2.40 20.45
CA PRO A 432 -32.64 2.59 21.87
C PRO A 432 -32.42 1.34 22.74
N THR A 433 -31.96 0.23 22.16
CA THR A 433 -31.66 -1.02 22.87
C THR A 433 -30.17 -1.17 23.23
N THR A 434 -29.32 -0.29 22.70
CA THR A 434 -27.88 -0.25 22.96
C THR A 434 -27.43 1.20 23.17
N VAL A 435 -26.19 1.36 23.59
CA VAL A 435 -25.48 2.66 23.66
C VAL A 435 -24.29 2.67 22.69
N GLU A 436 -24.08 1.60 21.93
CA GLU A 436 -22.95 1.44 21.00
C GLU A 436 -22.96 2.48 19.87
N ASP A 437 -24.15 3.01 19.52
CA ASP A 437 -24.33 4.02 18.48
C ASP A 437 -24.71 5.40 19.02
N ASP A 438 -24.52 5.65 20.32
CA ASP A 438 -24.85 6.92 20.97
C ASP A 438 -23.82 8.03 20.64
N VAL A 439 -23.70 8.36 19.37
CA VAL A 439 -22.80 9.38 18.79
C VAL A 439 -23.62 10.52 18.19
N ILE A 440 -23.38 11.75 18.65
CA ILE A 440 -24.01 12.97 18.13
C ILE A 440 -23.00 13.80 17.37
N VAL A 441 -23.40 14.24 16.17
CA VAL A 441 -22.71 15.25 15.35
C VAL A 441 -23.57 16.53 15.33
N ASP A 442 -23.07 17.62 15.92
CA ASP A 442 -23.71 18.95 15.93
C ASP A 442 -22.77 20.00 15.30
N GLY A 443 -22.78 20.05 13.96
CA GLY A 443 -21.82 20.83 13.18
C GLY A 443 -20.43 20.19 13.25
N ARG A 444 -19.41 20.97 13.63
CA ARG A 444 -18.03 20.50 13.83
C ARG A 444 -17.77 19.82 15.18
N ILE A 445 -18.81 19.62 15.99
CA ILE A 445 -18.71 18.99 17.30
C ILE A 445 -19.22 17.55 17.21
N ILE A 446 -18.38 16.59 17.60
CA ILE A 446 -18.73 15.16 17.63
C ILE A 446 -18.61 14.66 19.07
N THR A 447 -19.67 14.08 19.62
CA THR A 447 -19.66 13.60 21.01
C THR A 447 -20.26 12.21 21.14
N ALA A 448 -19.71 11.41 22.03
CA ALA A 448 -20.14 10.02 22.24
C ALA A 448 -20.31 9.68 23.72
N GLU A 449 -21.22 8.76 24.02
CA GLU A 449 -21.67 8.48 25.38
C GLU A 449 -20.57 7.92 26.29
N ASN A 450 -20.03 6.75 25.98
CA ASN A 450 -19.16 5.99 26.89
C ASN A 450 -18.30 4.99 26.11
N TYR A 451 -17.57 4.12 26.82
CA TYR A 451 -16.74 3.08 26.20
C TYR A 451 -17.48 2.13 25.25
N ASP A 452 -18.78 1.88 25.41
CA ASP A 452 -19.55 1.06 24.48
C ASP A 452 -19.70 1.75 23.11
N SER A 453 -19.77 3.09 23.09
CA SER A 453 -19.89 3.91 21.86
C SER A 453 -18.56 4.22 21.15
N ALA A 454 -17.42 3.81 21.71
CA ALA A 454 -16.09 4.24 21.27
C ALA A 454 -15.73 3.81 19.84
N ALA A 455 -16.10 2.59 19.45
CA ALA A 455 -15.85 2.11 18.09
C ALA A 455 -16.67 2.88 17.03
N MET A 456 -17.96 3.10 17.30
CA MET A 456 -18.80 3.91 16.41
C MET A 456 -18.33 5.36 16.36
N PHE A 457 -17.90 5.91 17.50
CA PHE A 457 -17.35 7.26 17.58
C PHE A 457 -16.13 7.44 16.68
N GLY A 458 -15.15 6.53 16.76
CA GLY A 458 -13.99 6.56 15.87
C GLY A 458 -14.37 6.38 14.40
N SER A 459 -15.34 5.50 14.10
CA SER A 459 -15.84 5.29 12.74
C SER A 459 -16.50 6.55 12.15
N VAL A 460 -17.31 7.25 12.95
CA VAL A 460 -17.98 8.50 12.54
C VAL A 460 -16.97 9.61 12.30
N ILE A 461 -15.98 9.77 13.19
CA ILE A 461 -14.89 10.74 12.96
C ILE A 461 -14.17 10.41 11.65
N GLY A 462 -13.76 9.14 11.48
CA GLY A 462 -13.00 8.71 10.32
C GLY A 462 -13.74 8.91 8.99
N GLN A 463 -15.05 8.67 8.99
CA GLN A 463 -15.90 8.96 7.84
C GLN A 463 -15.93 10.46 7.54
N LEU A 464 -16.20 11.30 8.54
CA LEU A 464 -16.42 12.74 8.36
C LEU A 464 -15.15 13.49 7.96
N VAL A 465 -13.98 13.11 8.49
CA VAL A 465 -12.71 13.74 8.11
C VAL A 465 -12.23 13.31 6.73
N SER A 466 -12.69 12.16 6.24
CA SER A 466 -12.36 11.65 4.90
C SER A 466 -13.34 12.12 3.81
N GLU A 467 -14.37 12.90 4.16
CA GLU A 467 -15.30 13.44 3.16
C GLU A 467 -14.58 14.44 2.25
N PRO A 468 -14.64 14.31 0.91
CA PRO A 468 -13.97 15.24 0.00
C PRO A 468 -14.35 16.71 0.26
N ASP A 469 -15.63 16.99 0.55
CA ASP A 469 -16.10 18.34 0.87
C ASP A 469 -15.45 18.91 2.14
N TYR A 470 -15.14 18.05 3.12
CA TYR A 470 -14.42 18.46 4.32
C TYR A 470 -12.97 18.79 4.01
N VAL A 471 -12.33 17.87 3.32
CA VAL A 471 -10.91 17.92 3.01
C VAL A 471 -10.61 19.11 2.08
N ASP A 472 -11.49 19.36 1.11
CA ASP A 472 -11.48 20.59 0.33
C ASP A 472 -11.72 21.81 1.23
N ALA A 473 -12.76 21.84 2.05
CA ALA A 473 -13.07 23.03 2.86
C ALA A 473 -11.97 23.42 3.86
N VAL A 474 -11.32 22.43 4.48
CA VAL A 474 -10.30 22.65 5.51
C VAL A 474 -8.91 22.91 4.91
N PHE A 475 -8.61 22.32 3.76
CA PHE A 475 -7.27 22.37 3.17
C PHE A 475 -7.20 23.11 1.81
N ALA A 476 -8.29 23.73 1.33
CA ALA A 476 -8.32 24.47 0.06
C ALA A 476 -7.52 25.80 0.03
N GLU A 477 -6.92 26.25 1.12
CA GLU A 477 -6.25 27.57 1.18
C GLU A 477 -4.72 27.52 1.40
N TRP A 478 -4.05 26.47 0.94
CA TRP A 478 -2.58 26.38 0.98
C TRP A 478 -1.92 26.48 -0.42
N ASP A 479 -2.60 27.16 -1.36
CA ASP A 479 -2.13 27.51 -2.73
C ASP A 479 -1.45 28.89 -2.80
#